data_AF-A0A109CM20-F1
#
_entry.id   AF-A0A109CM20-F1
#
_cell.length_a   1.000
_cell.length_b   1.000
_cell.length_c   1.000
_cell.angle_alpha   90.00
_cell.angle_beta   90.00
_cell.angle_gamma   90.00
#
_symmetry.space_group_name_H-M   'P 1'
#
loop_
_entity.id
_entity.type
_entity.pdbx_description
1 polymer ?
#
loop_
_entity_poly.entity_id
_entity_poly.type
_entity_poly.pdbx_seq_one_letter_code
_entity_poly.pdbx_strand_id
1 'polypeptide(L)'
;MMHFTRETMTVLAVLTACACRPGRKLAFRELTDLHNGPTGEVVKSILLLLRHELLHREPDGRVMLAINPASVTLGGILRLTQPDLLQWDKQQSHRQRNVFSLAVEAASVNFVRMADQFTLADLIADHPSGTCHAA
;
A
#
# COMPACT_ATOMS: atom_id res chain seq x y z
N MET A 1 -5.08 -4.77 14.75
CA MET A 1 -4.11 -5.90 14.82
C MET A 1 -3.05 -5.67 13.76
N MET A 2 -1.76 -5.95 14.02
CA MET A 2 -0.65 -5.65 13.11
C MET A 2 -0.57 -6.69 11.99
N HIS A 3 -1.20 -6.40 10.85
CA HIS A 3 -1.19 -7.27 9.67
C HIS A 3 -1.40 -6.43 8.42
N PHE A 4 -1.07 -6.98 7.25
CA PHE A 4 -1.47 -6.38 5.98
C PHE A 4 -2.97 -6.61 5.80
N THR A 5 -3.77 -5.54 5.92
CA THR A 5 -5.20 -5.59 5.63
C THR A 5 -5.43 -5.87 4.15
N ARG A 6 -6.65 -6.28 3.80
CA ARG A 6 -7.07 -6.46 2.41
C ARG A 6 -6.78 -5.21 1.56
N GLU A 7 -7.13 -4.03 2.06
CA GLU A 7 -6.85 -2.75 1.38
C GLU A 7 -5.34 -2.52 1.17
N THR A 8 -4.51 -2.87 2.15
CA THR A 8 -3.04 -2.80 2.00
C THR A 8 -2.55 -3.74 0.91
N MET A 9 -3.04 -4.98 0.89
CA MET A 9 -2.67 -5.96 -0.13
C MET A 9 -3.11 -5.53 -1.53
N THR A 10 -4.32 -4.96 -1.66
CA THR A 10 -4.82 -4.43 -2.94
C THR A 10 -3.97 -3.25 -3.43
N VAL A 11 -3.62 -2.32 -2.54
CA VAL A 11 -2.72 -1.21 -2.88
C VAL A 11 -1.36 -1.72 -3.35
N LEU A 12 -0.75 -2.65 -2.61
CA LEU A 12 0.56 -3.21 -2.97
C LEU A 12 0.51 -3.90 -4.33
N ALA A 13 -0.51 -4.69 -4.62
CA ALA A 13 -0.62 -5.37 -5.90
C ALA A 13 -0.89 -4.43 -7.07
N VAL A 14 -1.69 -3.36 -6.89
CA VAL A 14 -1.84 -2.31 -7.92
C VAL A 14 -0.49 -1.62 -8.19
N LEU A 15 0.25 -1.26 -7.13
CA LEU A 15 1.57 -0.64 -7.26
C LEU A 15 2.58 -1.56 -7.94
N THR A 16 2.61 -2.84 -7.57
CA THR A 16 3.44 -3.87 -8.21
C THR A 16 3.09 -4.06 -9.67
N ALA A 17 1.80 -4.11 -10.04
CA ALA A 17 1.36 -4.24 -11.43
C ALA A 17 1.84 -3.07 -12.30
N CYS A 18 1.77 -1.84 -11.78
CA CYS A 18 2.31 -0.65 -12.45
C CYS A 18 3.85 -0.66 -12.52
N ALA A 19 4.52 -1.06 -11.44
CA ALA A 19 5.98 -1.04 -11.35
C ALA A 19 6.66 -2.14 -12.18
N CYS A 20 6.04 -3.31 -12.33
CA CYS A 20 6.49 -4.38 -13.23
C CYS A 20 6.49 -3.96 -14.72
N ARG A 21 5.77 -2.89 -15.08
CA ARG A 21 5.56 -2.46 -16.47
C ARG A 21 5.93 -0.99 -16.63
N PRO A 22 7.20 -0.62 -16.40
CA PRO A 22 7.63 0.78 -16.41
C PRO A 22 7.29 1.45 -17.75
N GLY A 23 6.67 2.62 -17.70
CA GLY A 23 6.23 3.38 -18.87
C GLY A 23 4.93 2.90 -19.53
N ARG A 24 4.35 1.75 -19.13
CA ARG A 24 3.04 1.30 -19.62
C ARG A 24 1.91 1.98 -18.83
N LYS A 25 0.92 2.45 -19.57
CA LYS A 25 -0.34 2.99 -19.02
C LYS A 25 -1.36 1.85 -18.90
N LEU A 26 -1.90 1.63 -17.72
CA LEU A 26 -2.87 0.58 -17.42
C LEU A 26 -4.27 1.17 -17.27
N ALA A 27 -5.26 0.57 -17.94
CA ALA A 27 -6.65 0.91 -17.68
C ALA A 27 -7.10 0.42 -16.30
N PHE A 28 -8.10 1.07 -15.71
CA PHE A 28 -8.71 0.62 -14.46
C PHE A 28 -9.22 -0.83 -14.57
N ARG A 29 -9.78 -1.18 -15.74
CA ARG A 29 -10.24 -2.54 -16.02
C ARG A 29 -9.10 -3.56 -16.00
N GLU A 30 -7.94 -3.23 -16.57
CA GLU A 30 -6.77 -4.12 -16.52
C GLU A 30 -6.33 -4.37 -15.07
N LEU A 31 -6.32 -3.33 -14.24
CA LEU A 31 -5.97 -3.44 -12.82
C LEU A 31 -7.01 -4.21 -12.00
N THR A 32 -8.30 -4.09 -12.34
CA THR A 32 -9.35 -4.87 -11.67
C THR A 32 -9.32 -6.33 -12.11
N ASP A 33 -9.02 -6.63 -13.37
CA ASP A 33 -8.96 -7.99 -13.91
C ASP A 33 -7.75 -8.77 -13.36
N LEU A 34 -6.66 -8.07 -13.02
CA LEU A 34 -5.50 -8.65 -12.34
C LEU A 34 -5.79 -9.06 -10.89
N HIS A 35 -6.92 -8.64 -10.32
CA HIS A 35 -7.27 -8.89 -8.94
C HIS A 35 -8.57 -9.69 -8.81
N ASN A 36 -8.52 -10.81 -8.11
CA ASN A 36 -9.69 -11.60 -7.71
C ASN A 36 -10.48 -10.94 -6.54
N GLY A 37 -10.69 -9.62 -6.60
CA GLY A 37 -11.36 -8.83 -5.57
C GLY A 37 -12.57 -8.05 -6.12
N PRO A 38 -13.44 -7.52 -5.24
CA PRO A 38 -14.53 -6.65 -5.66
C PRO A 38 -13.99 -5.45 -6.42
N THR A 39 -14.50 -5.21 -7.63
CA THR A 39 -14.06 -4.10 -8.49
C THR A 39 -14.05 -2.76 -7.75
N GLY A 40 -15.07 -2.50 -6.91
CA GLY A 40 -15.16 -1.27 -6.12
C GLY A 40 -13.99 -1.07 -5.14
N GLU A 41 -13.46 -2.14 -4.52
CA GLU A 41 -12.32 -2.04 -3.60
C GLU A 41 -11.02 -1.71 -4.33
N VAL A 42 -10.82 -2.32 -5.52
CA VAL A 42 -9.66 -2.01 -6.38
C VAL A 42 -9.72 -0.57 -6.88
N VAL A 43 -10.89 -0.13 -7.34
CA VAL A 43 -11.10 1.26 -7.78
C VAL A 43 -10.85 2.24 -6.64
N LYS A 44 -11.36 1.98 -5.43
CA LYS A 44 -11.09 2.79 -4.23
C LYS A 44 -9.59 2.89 -3.97
N SER A 45 -8.87 1.78 -4.07
CA SER A 45 -7.42 1.74 -3.89
C SER A 45 -6.67 2.54 -4.96
N ILE A 46 -7.08 2.45 -6.23
CA ILE A 46 -6.50 3.26 -7.32
C ILE A 46 -6.71 4.75 -7.05
N LEU A 47 -7.92 5.15 -6.63
CA LEU A 47 -8.23 6.55 -6.32
C LEU A 47 -7.43 7.07 -5.12
N LEU A 48 -7.23 6.23 -4.10
CA LEU A 48 -6.34 6.55 -2.96
C LEU A 48 -4.92 6.81 -3.46
N LEU A 49 -4.38 5.95 -4.31
CA LEU A 49 -3.03 6.10 -4.84
C LEU A 49 -2.85 7.34 -5.74
N LEU A 50 -3.87 7.69 -6.54
CA LEU A 50 -3.89 8.93 -7.32
C LEU A 50 -3.90 10.17 -6.41
N ARG A 51 -4.71 10.15 -5.34
CA ARG A 51 -4.78 11.26 -4.38
C ARG A 51 -3.45 11.51 -3.68
N HIS A 52 -2.66 10.46 -3.47
CA HIS A 52 -1.35 10.53 -2.82
C HIS A 52 -0.19 10.57 -3.82
N GLU A 53 -0.47 10.82 -5.10
CA GLU A 53 0.53 10.99 -6.16
C GLU A 53 1.48 9.80 -6.32
N LEU A 54 1.06 8.60 -5.88
CA LEU A 54 1.78 7.35 -6.11
C LEU A 54 1.50 6.81 -7.52
N LEU A 55 0.32 7.16 -8.05
CA LEU A 55 -0.05 6.97 -9.45
C LEU A 55 -0.32 8.33 -10.10
N HIS A 56 -0.14 8.39 -11.42
CA HIS A 56 -0.55 9.51 -12.26
C HIS A 56 -1.68 9.07 -13.18
N ARG A 57 -2.66 9.96 -13.42
CA ARG A 57 -3.76 9.73 -14.37
C ARG A 57 -3.49 10.50 -15.66
N GLU A 58 -3.48 9.77 -16.75
CA GLU A 58 -3.26 10.29 -18.09
C GLU A 58 -4.57 10.83 -18.70
N PRO A 59 -4.50 11.69 -19.74
CA PRO A 59 -5.67 12.25 -20.40
C PRO A 59 -6.63 11.19 -20.99
N ASP A 60 -6.11 10.03 -21.37
CA ASP A 60 -6.89 8.88 -21.86
C ASP A 60 -7.59 8.08 -20.74
N GLY A 61 -7.44 8.53 -19.49
CA GLY A 61 -8.05 7.92 -18.31
C GLY A 61 -7.28 6.74 -17.73
N ARG A 62 -6.15 6.33 -18.34
CA ARG A 62 -5.28 5.28 -17.82
C ARG A 62 -4.39 5.80 -16.70
N VAL A 63 -3.79 4.87 -15.95
CA VAL A 63 -2.89 5.19 -14.85
C VAL A 63 -1.51 4.59 -15.05
N MET A 64 -0.52 5.25 -14.47
CA MET A 64 0.86 4.76 -14.43
C MET A 64 1.50 5.11 -13.09
N LEU A 65 2.60 4.44 -12.76
CA LEU A 65 3.38 4.76 -11.57
C LEU A 65 3.98 6.16 -11.71
N ALA A 66 3.82 7.01 -10.69
CA ALA A 66 4.34 8.38 -10.67
C ALA A 66 5.59 8.54 -9.79
N ILE A 67 5.99 7.48 -9.11
CA ILE A 67 7.07 7.46 -8.11
C ILE A 67 8.15 6.48 -8.50
N ASN A 68 9.34 6.65 -7.92
CA ASN A 68 10.37 5.62 -7.93
C ASN A 68 10.00 4.55 -6.89
N PRO A 69 9.86 3.26 -7.24
CA PRO A 69 9.56 2.20 -6.26
C PRO A 69 10.53 2.16 -5.07
N ALA A 70 11.79 2.54 -5.26
CA ALA A 70 12.79 2.58 -4.20
C ALA A 70 12.60 3.75 -3.21
N SER A 71 11.75 4.75 -3.53
CA SER A 71 11.48 5.90 -2.66
C SER A 71 10.25 5.73 -1.77
N VAL A 72 9.52 4.62 -1.88
CA VAL A 72 8.30 4.36 -1.12
C VAL A 72 8.51 3.13 -0.23
N THR A 73 8.46 3.33 1.08
CA THR A 73 8.59 2.24 2.06
C THR A 73 7.28 1.49 2.25
N LEU A 74 7.34 0.21 2.63
CA LEU A 74 6.16 -0.56 3.00
C LEU A 74 5.49 0.02 4.27
N GLY A 75 6.27 0.59 5.18
CA GLY A 75 5.75 1.35 6.32
C GLY A 75 4.96 2.60 5.90
N GLY A 76 5.39 3.30 4.85
CA GLY A 76 4.64 4.40 4.24
C GLY A 76 3.29 3.95 3.68
N ILE A 77 3.27 2.79 2.99
CA ILE A 77 2.01 2.19 2.51
C ILE A 77 1.10 1.78 3.67
N LEU A 78 1.63 1.18 4.74
CA LEU A 78 0.84 0.83 5.93
C LEU A 78 0.20 2.05 6.59
N ARG A 79 0.93 3.17 6.69
CA ARG A 79 0.38 4.43 7.22
C ARG A 79 -0.73 5.01 6.34
N LEU A 80 -0.61 4.81 5.02
CA LEU A 80 -1.60 5.25 4.05
C LEU A 80 -2.91 4.43 4.13
N THR A 81 -2.81 3.11 4.25
CA THR A 81 -3.96 2.19 4.18
C THR A 81 -4.52 1.81 5.55
N GLN A 82 -3.77 2.03 6.62
CA GLN A 82 -4.16 1.72 7.99
C GLN A 82 -3.85 2.91 8.91
N PRO A 83 -4.52 4.06 8.72
CA PRO A 83 -4.23 5.28 9.46
C PRO A 83 -4.43 5.10 10.98
N ASP A 84 -5.26 4.13 11.39
CA ASP A 84 -5.53 3.83 12.80
C ASP A 84 -4.39 3.07 13.49
N LEU A 85 -3.49 2.44 12.73
CA LEU A 85 -2.37 1.67 13.27
C LEU A 85 -1.43 2.49 14.18
N LEU A 86 -1.40 3.81 13.97
CA LEU A 86 -0.60 4.76 14.74
C LEU A 86 -1.43 5.82 15.50
N GLN A 87 -2.77 5.77 15.43
CA GLN A 87 -3.64 6.79 16.03
C GLN A 87 -4.14 6.45 17.44
N TRP A 88 -3.70 5.34 18.04
CA TRP A 88 -4.07 4.96 19.41
C TRP A 88 -3.86 6.09 20.43
N ASP A 89 -2.87 6.94 20.16
CA ASP A 89 -2.45 8.08 20.96
C ASP A 89 -3.49 9.21 21.04
N LYS A 90 -4.32 9.43 20.00
CA LYS A 90 -5.16 10.65 19.86
C LYS A 90 -6.57 10.54 20.46
N GLN A 91 -7.10 9.33 20.65
CA GLN A 91 -8.48 9.15 21.12
C GLN A 91 -8.58 8.70 22.59
N GLN A 92 -7.49 8.22 23.20
CA GLN A 92 -7.52 7.84 24.61
C GLN A 92 -7.09 9.00 25.51
N SER A 93 -8.05 9.55 26.25
CA SER A 93 -7.79 10.38 27.43
C SER A 93 -6.68 9.73 28.26
N HIS A 94 -5.65 10.50 28.63
CA HIS A 94 -4.50 10.08 29.43
C HIS A 94 -4.86 9.27 30.70
N ARG A 95 -6.13 9.31 31.15
CA ARG A 95 -6.68 8.55 32.27
C ARG A 95 -6.82 7.03 32.06
N GLN A 96 -6.67 6.48 30.85
CA GLN A 96 -6.93 5.03 30.60
C GLN A 96 -5.76 4.22 30.03
N ARG A 97 -4.56 4.77 29.91
CA ARG A 97 -3.40 3.98 29.44
C ARG A 97 -2.93 3.01 30.52
N ASN A 98 -3.20 1.73 30.32
CA ASN A 98 -2.62 0.65 31.12
C ASN A 98 -1.34 0.11 30.44
N VAL A 99 -0.54 -0.66 31.18
CA VAL A 99 0.74 -1.21 30.69
C VAL A 99 0.57 -2.02 29.40
N PHE A 100 -0.55 -2.74 29.23
CA PHE A 100 -0.84 -3.49 28.01
C PHE A 100 -1.08 -2.58 26.80
N SER A 101 -1.79 -1.47 26.96
CA SER A 101 -2.00 -0.50 25.88
C SER A 101 -0.68 0.12 25.40
N LEU A 102 0.23 0.44 26.33
CA LEU A 102 1.57 0.94 26.00
C LEU A 102 2.42 -0.12 25.28
N ALA A 103 2.32 -1.39 25.69
CA ALA A 103 3.04 -2.48 25.03
C ALA A 103 2.54 -2.71 23.60
N VAL A 104 1.22 -2.69 23.37
CA VAL A 104 0.62 -2.82 22.04
C VAL A 104 0.98 -1.64 21.14
N GLU A 105 0.99 -0.43 21.70
CA GLU A 105 1.42 0.78 21.00
C GLU A 105 2.89 0.67 20.57
N ALA A 106 3.78 0.33 21.51
CA ALA A 106 5.20 0.14 21.23
C ALA A 106 5.45 -0.94 20.16
N ALA A 107 4.72 -2.05 20.23
CA ALA A 107 4.79 -3.11 19.22
C ALA A 107 4.27 -2.62 17.85
N SER A 108 3.21 -1.80 17.80
CA SER A 108 2.67 -1.25 16.54
C SER A 108 3.66 -0.31 15.88
N VAL A 109 4.26 0.58 16.68
CA VAL A 109 5.32 1.50 16.22
C VAL A 109 6.52 0.70 15.72
N ASN A 110 6.93 -0.35 16.44
CA ASN A 110 8.05 -1.18 16.02
C ASN A 110 7.75 -1.96 14.74
N PHE A 111 6.53 -2.48 14.57
CA PHE A 111 6.10 -3.13 13.34
C PHE A 111 6.21 -2.21 12.13
N VAL A 112 5.68 -0.98 12.23
CA VAL A 112 5.81 0.01 11.15
C VAL A 112 7.27 0.39 10.90
N ARG A 113 8.08 0.55 11.96
CA ARG A 113 9.51 0.83 11.81
C ARG A 113 10.28 -0.30 11.12
N MET A 114 9.91 -1.56 11.35
CA MET A 114 10.49 -2.69 10.62
C MET A 114 10.06 -2.65 9.15
N ALA A 115 8.79 -2.35 8.87
CA ALA A 115 8.30 -2.19 7.50
C ALA A 115 8.92 -0.99 6.76
N ASP A 116 9.33 0.05 7.49
CA ASP A 116 10.05 1.21 6.92
C ASP A 116 11.45 0.83 6.36
N GLN A 117 11.99 -0.35 6.69
CA GLN A 117 13.27 -0.84 6.16
C GLN A 117 13.15 -1.45 4.76
N PHE A 118 11.94 -1.72 4.30
CA PHE A 118 11.65 -2.33 3.00
C PHE A 118 10.91 -1.35 2.11
N THR A 119 11.23 -1.37 0.84
CA THR A 119 10.63 -0.53 -0.20
C THR A 119 9.73 -1.33 -1.12
N LEU A 120 8.95 -0.62 -1.94
CA LEU A 120 8.22 -1.25 -3.03
C LEU A 120 9.18 -1.95 -4.01
N ALA A 121 10.40 -1.43 -4.21
CA ALA A 121 11.42 -2.09 -5.03
C ALA A 121 11.83 -3.45 -4.45
N ASP A 122 12.03 -3.54 -3.14
CA ASP A 122 12.38 -4.80 -2.47
C ASP A 122 11.27 -5.83 -2.61
N LEU A 123 10.02 -5.40 -2.49
CA LEU A 123 8.84 -6.25 -2.69
C LEU A 123 8.76 -6.81 -4.12
N ILE A 124 9.10 -5.99 -5.13
CA ILE A 124 9.10 -6.41 -6.55
C ILE A 124 10.26 -7.36 -6.82
N ALA A 125 11.44 -7.11 -6.25
CA ALA A 125 12.62 -7.94 -6.44
C ALA A 125 12.46 -9.34 -5.84
N ASP A 126 11.70 -9.48 -4.75
CA ASP A 126 11.38 -10.75 -4.09
C ASP A 126 10.29 -11.57 -4.81
N HIS A 127 9.86 -11.15 -6.02
CA HIS A 127 9.01 -11.94 -6.90
C HIS A 127 9.82 -12.59 -8.04
N PRO A 128 10.50 -13.72 -7.79
CA PRO A 128 11.19 -14.44 -8.85
C PRO A 128 10.14 -15.11 -9.76
N SER A 129 10.11 -14.71 -11.03
CA SER A 129 9.64 -15.53 -12.15
C SER A 129 8.14 -15.92 -12.23
N GLY A 130 7.21 -14.97 -12.24
CA GLY A 130 5.83 -15.30 -12.67
C GLY A 130 4.88 -14.15 -13.00
N THR A 131 4.85 -13.08 -12.20
CA THR A 131 3.80 -12.05 -12.32
C THR A 131 4.19 -10.83 -13.15
N CYS A 132 5.47 -10.42 -13.19
CA CYS A 132 5.89 -9.37 -14.11
C CYS A 132 5.93 -9.83 -15.59
N HIS A 133 5.92 -11.15 -15.86
CA HIS A 133 5.97 -11.73 -17.21
C HIS A 133 4.62 -12.24 -17.77
N ALA A 134 3.56 -12.30 -16.97
CA ALA A 134 2.27 -12.79 -17.44
C ALA A 134 1.46 -11.63 -18.10
N ALA A 135 1.44 -11.67 -19.43
CA ALA A 135 0.50 -11.07 -20.40
C ALA A 135 0.25 -9.54 -20.36
#